data_AF-A0A1F4G3U1-F1
#
_entry.id   AF-A0A1F4G3U1-F1
#
_cell.length_a   1.000
_cell.length_b   1.000
_cell.length_c   1.000
_cell.angle_alpha   90.00
_cell.angle_beta   90.00
_cell.angle_gamma   90.00
#
_symmetry.space_group_name_H-M   'P 1'
#
loop_
_entity.id
_entity.type
_entity.pdbx_description
1 polymer ?
#
loop_
_entity_poly.entity_id
_entity_poly.type
_entity_poly.pdbx_seq_one_letter_code
_entity_poly.pdbx_strand_id
1 'polypeptide(L)'
;MRIVTAYAYDTAIANLQKRQQDLSETQMQLTSGKRVNRASDDPTAAARAERALASIARSDANKRALDASANVMGIAESALGDAVELLQSARETLVAAGNGSYSDSERKALAIKLREIRNQLLNVANRPDGGGGYVFGGQGASQPPFVDNTTGVSFEAQGGEMLASSSEKLNLTVDGEQIFLKSKTGNGIFTTGPLAGSNSGKAWINSGNVTDPSALPYPSGGGTSATYELRFATSGSTRTYDIVDTSTVPETPLATGQAFDSGKAIQIPGLGMAVSVSGEPANGDVFTIGESTNSQSIFKTLDDTIASLSQDNVLGPAVQQITTTGITGLDSVLNNLQGARSAVGESLNRMDGIESRISALKLSAQQEKSSAEDLDLTEAISKFQGQQTGYEVALQSYAAVQKLSLFNYING
;
A
#
# COMPACT_ATOMS: atom_id res chain seq x y z
N MET A 1 51.24 49.84 56.02
CA MET A 1 50.70 50.11 54.66
C MET A 1 51.33 49.29 53.52
N ARG A 2 52.44 48.53 53.70
CA ARG A 2 53.00 47.63 52.65
C ARG A 2 52.16 46.39 52.31
N ILE A 3 51.32 45.91 53.24
CA ILE A 3 50.48 44.71 53.03
C ILE A 3 49.23 45.05 52.20
N VAL A 4 48.68 46.26 52.35
CA VAL A 4 47.51 46.74 51.59
C VAL A 4 47.84 47.00 50.12
N THR A 5 49.09 47.36 49.82
CA THR A 5 49.57 47.64 48.45
C THR A 5 49.86 46.38 47.64
N ALA A 6 50.40 45.32 48.25
CA ALA A 6 50.57 44.03 47.57
C ALA A 6 49.22 43.37 47.25
N TYR A 7 48.28 43.38 48.21
CA TYR A 7 46.93 42.84 48.00
C TYR A 7 46.15 43.57 46.91
N ALA A 8 46.29 44.89 46.79
CA ALA A 8 45.67 45.70 45.73
C ALA A 8 46.25 45.42 44.33
N TYR A 9 47.53 45.07 44.24
CA TYR A 9 48.19 44.72 42.99
C TYR A 9 47.74 43.35 42.48
N ASP A 10 47.71 42.36 43.36
CA ASP A 10 47.29 40.99 43.02
C ASP A 10 45.81 40.95 42.62
N THR A 11 44.95 41.71 43.31
CA THR A 11 43.54 41.85 42.91
C THR A 11 43.37 42.58 41.57
N ALA A 12 44.20 43.57 41.26
CA ALA A 12 44.13 44.25 39.97
C ALA A 12 44.55 43.34 38.80
N ILE A 13 45.62 42.54 38.97
CA ILE A 13 46.04 41.55 37.97
C ILE A 13 44.98 40.45 37.81
N ALA A 14 44.45 39.92 38.91
CA ALA A 14 43.38 38.91 38.85
C ALA A 14 42.14 39.43 38.11
N ASN A 15 41.78 40.70 38.32
CA ASN A 15 40.67 41.34 37.60
C ASN A 15 40.98 41.56 36.11
N LEU A 16 42.22 41.90 35.75
CA LEU A 16 42.64 42.04 34.35
C LEU A 16 42.62 40.68 33.62
N GLN A 17 43.16 39.64 34.25
CA GLN A 17 43.14 38.28 33.71
C GLN A 17 41.71 37.78 33.52
N LYS A 18 40.82 38.04 34.49
CA LYS A 18 39.40 37.70 34.37
C LYS A 18 38.73 38.42 33.20
N ARG A 19 38.95 39.73 33.04
CA ARG A 19 38.39 40.51 31.91
C ARG A 19 38.93 40.05 30.56
N GLN A 20 40.21 39.68 30.49
CA GLN A 20 40.81 39.13 29.28
C GLN A 20 40.18 37.77 28.92
N GLN A 21 39.94 36.92 29.91
CA GLN A 21 39.25 35.64 29.73
C GLN A 21 37.81 35.85 29.24
N ASP A 22 37.05 36.73 29.89
CA ASP A 22 35.67 37.05 29.52
C ASP A 22 35.58 37.61 28.08
N LEU A 23 36.54 38.46 27.68
CA LEU A 23 36.62 39.01 26.32
C LEU A 23 36.93 37.92 25.29
N SER A 24 37.90 37.04 25.60
CA SER A 24 38.26 35.92 24.73
C SER A 24 37.09 34.94 24.56
N GLU A 25 36.31 34.70 25.61
CA GLU A 25 35.13 33.83 25.57
C GLU A 25 34.04 34.42 24.68
N THR A 26 33.67 35.69 24.87
CA THR A 26 32.68 36.35 24.02
C THR A 26 33.16 36.42 22.56
N GLN A 27 34.47 36.59 22.32
CA GLN A 27 35.04 36.52 20.97
C GLN A 27 34.87 35.12 20.34
N MET A 28 35.09 34.05 21.10
CA MET A 28 34.83 32.68 20.63
C MET A 28 33.34 32.45 20.34
N GLN A 29 32.45 32.98 21.17
CA GLN A 29 31.00 32.90 20.94
C GLN A 29 30.60 33.65 19.66
N LEU A 30 31.10 34.88 19.47
CA LEU A 30 30.84 35.67 18.26
C LEU A 30 31.37 35.03 16.98
N THR A 31 32.56 34.42 17.04
CA THR A 31 33.16 33.74 15.87
C THR A 31 32.50 32.40 15.54
N SER A 32 32.02 31.67 16.55
CA SER A 32 31.29 30.40 16.35
C SER A 32 29.79 30.58 16.09
N GLY A 33 29.23 31.74 16.43
CA GLY A 33 27.79 32.01 16.38
C GLY A 33 26.97 31.30 17.47
N LYS A 34 27.65 30.65 18.42
CA LYS A 34 27.03 29.79 19.44
C LYS A 34 27.28 30.34 20.83
N ARG A 35 26.23 30.38 21.65
CA ARG A 35 26.30 30.69 23.07
C ARG A 35 26.98 29.57 23.85
N VAL A 36 26.71 28.32 23.48
CA VAL A 36 27.25 27.13 24.15
C VAL A 36 28.17 26.41 23.17
N ASN A 37 29.49 26.53 23.37
CA ASN A 37 30.47 25.91 22.48
C ASN A 37 31.05 24.63 23.09
N ARG A 38 31.13 24.56 24.41
CA ARG A 38 31.52 23.37 25.18
C ARG A 38 30.45 23.04 26.20
N ALA A 39 30.30 21.75 26.53
CA ALA A 39 29.37 21.31 27.57
C ALA A 39 29.68 21.89 28.96
N SER A 40 30.91 22.35 29.19
CA SER A 40 31.31 23.06 30.40
C SER A 40 30.69 24.45 30.53
N ASP A 41 30.30 25.09 29.42
CA ASP A 41 29.83 26.48 29.41
C ASP A 41 28.39 26.56 29.96
N ASP A 42 27.55 25.58 29.59
CA ASP A 42 26.20 25.39 30.12
C ASP A 42 25.77 23.91 29.94
N PRO A 43 25.95 23.05 30.96
CA PRO A 43 25.66 21.63 30.83
C PRO A 43 24.17 21.35 30.62
N THR A 44 23.28 22.26 31.05
CA THR A 44 21.84 22.08 30.91
C THR A 44 21.38 22.39 29.49
N ALA A 45 21.90 23.46 28.88
CA ALA A 45 21.62 23.80 27.50
C ALA A 45 22.28 22.81 26.53
N ALA A 46 23.51 22.37 26.82
CA ALA A 46 24.17 21.31 26.06
C ALA A 46 23.32 20.02 26.04
N ALA A 47 22.78 19.59 27.19
CA ALA A 47 21.92 18.42 27.26
C ALA A 47 20.58 18.58 26.51
N ARG A 48 20.04 19.80 26.40
CA ARG A 48 18.85 20.08 25.57
C ARG A 48 19.18 20.03 24.08
N ALA A 49 20.29 20.66 23.68
CA ALA A 49 20.77 20.64 22.30
C ALA A 49 21.03 19.21 21.80
N GLU A 50 21.66 18.36 22.62
CA GLU A 50 21.89 16.94 22.29
C GLU A 50 20.59 16.14 22.12
N ARG A 51 19.61 16.34 23.01
CA ARG A 51 18.28 15.70 22.86
C ARG A 51 17.58 16.15 21.59
N ALA A 52 17.65 17.44 21.28
CA ALA A 52 17.10 18.00 20.05
C ALA A 52 17.80 17.43 18.81
N LEU A 53 19.13 17.29 18.81
CA LEU A 53 19.90 16.65 17.74
C LEU A 53 19.48 15.19 17.51
N ALA A 54 19.30 14.41 18.59
CA ALA A 54 18.81 13.04 18.49
C ALA A 54 17.39 12.99 17.86
N SER A 55 16.52 13.93 18.22
CA SER A 55 15.18 14.05 17.64
C SER A 55 15.21 14.41 16.15
N ILE A 56 16.11 15.32 15.74
CA ILE A 56 16.33 15.65 14.33
C ILE A 56 16.80 14.42 13.55
N ALA A 57 17.81 13.70 14.07
CA ALA A 57 18.35 12.51 13.42
C ALA A 57 17.28 11.41 13.25
N ARG A 58 16.42 11.22 14.26
CA ARG A 58 15.27 10.30 14.18
C ARG A 58 14.25 10.75 13.14
N SER A 59 13.96 12.05 13.08
CA SER A 59 13.03 12.61 12.10
C SER A 59 13.55 12.44 10.67
N ASP A 60 14.86 12.62 10.45
CA ASP A 60 15.51 12.38 9.16
C ASP A 60 15.49 10.90 8.75
N ALA A 61 15.73 9.98 9.69
CA ALA A 61 15.62 8.55 9.44
C ALA A 61 14.18 8.15 9.05
N ASN A 62 13.19 8.67 9.78
CA ASN A 62 11.78 8.43 9.47
C ASN A 62 11.38 9.04 8.13
N LYS A 63 11.89 10.22 7.76
CA LYS A 63 11.63 10.82 6.45
C LYS A 63 12.16 9.96 5.31
N ARG A 64 13.40 9.43 5.42
CA ARG A 64 13.94 8.52 4.39
C ARG A 64 13.09 7.25 4.24
N ALA A 65 12.62 6.69 5.35
CA ALA A 65 11.73 5.53 5.34
C ALA A 65 10.37 5.86 4.68
N LEU A 66 9.82 7.05 4.96
CA LEU A 66 8.61 7.55 4.34
C LEU A 66 8.78 7.74 2.83
N ASP A 67 9.85 8.41 2.41
CA ASP A 67 10.12 8.69 1.00
C ASP A 67 10.27 7.37 0.20
N ALA A 68 10.94 6.35 0.78
CA ALA A 68 11.03 5.02 0.19
C ALA A 68 9.67 4.34 0.04
N SER A 69 8.85 4.39 1.10
CA SER A 69 7.49 3.83 1.11
C SER A 69 6.57 4.54 0.10
N ALA A 70 6.63 5.87 0.04
CA ALA A 70 5.86 6.68 -0.89
C ALA A 70 6.23 6.40 -2.35
N ASN A 71 7.52 6.21 -2.64
CA ASN A 71 7.98 5.80 -3.96
C ASN A 71 7.38 4.46 -4.37
N VAL A 72 7.45 3.44 -3.51
CA VAL A 72 6.89 2.12 -3.84
C VAL A 72 5.37 2.17 -3.99
N MET A 73 4.66 2.86 -3.09
CA MET A 73 3.21 3.00 -3.18
C MET A 73 2.79 3.79 -4.43
N GLY A 74 3.57 4.80 -4.84
CA GLY A 74 3.32 5.53 -6.09
C GLY A 74 3.48 4.64 -7.33
N ILE A 75 4.50 3.77 -7.36
CA ILE A 75 4.66 2.79 -8.44
C ILE A 75 3.53 1.75 -8.40
N ALA A 76 3.14 1.27 -7.21
CA ALA A 76 2.04 0.34 -7.03
C ALA A 76 0.72 0.92 -7.57
N GLU A 77 0.41 2.17 -7.23
CA GLU A 77 -0.79 2.87 -7.67
C GLU A 77 -0.83 3.01 -9.20
N SER A 78 0.29 3.41 -9.81
CA SER A 78 0.41 3.49 -11.27
C SER A 78 0.24 2.12 -11.93
N ALA A 79 0.89 1.09 -11.39
CA ALA A 79 0.81 -0.26 -11.94
C ALA A 79 -0.60 -0.86 -11.80
N LEU A 80 -1.31 -0.59 -10.70
CA LEU A 80 -2.72 -0.97 -10.55
C LEU A 80 -3.62 -0.21 -11.52
N GLY A 81 -3.31 1.05 -11.81
CA GLY A 81 -3.95 1.83 -12.88
C GLY A 81 -3.79 1.15 -14.24
N ASP A 82 -2.55 0.80 -14.63
CA ASP A 82 -2.26 0.09 -15.88
C ASP A 82 -3.02 -1.26 -15.94
N ALA A 83 -3.06 -2.02 -14.84
CA ALA A 83 -3.79 -3.29 -14.78
C ALA A 83 -5.30 -3.12 -14.99
N VAL A 84 -5.89 -2.05 -14.44
CA VAL A 84 -7.32 -1.73 -14.61
C VAL A 84 -7.63 -1.44 -16.07
N GLU A 85 -6.80 -0.64 -16.76
CA GLU A 85 -6.99 -0.34 -18.20
C GLU A 85 -6.86 -1.59 -19.07
N LEU A 86 -5.86 -2.44 -18.79
CA LEU A 86 -5.67 -3.71 -19.48
C LEU A 86 -6.89 -4.63 -19.30
N LEU A 87 -7.46 -4.71 -18.10
CA LEU A 87 -8.66 -5.49 -17.84
C LEU A 87 -9.90 -4.95 -18.54
N GLN A 88 -10.05 -3.64 -18.62
CA GLN A 88 -11.13 -3.02 -19.40
C GLN A 88 -11.00 -3.41 -20.88
N SER A 89 -9.80 -3.38 -21.44
CA SER A 89 -9.55 -3.84 -22.82
C SER A 89 -9.81 -5.34 -23.00
N ALA A 90 -9.48 -6.17 -22.00
CA ALA A 90 -9.80 -7.60 -22.00
C ALA A 90 -11.32 -7.81 -22.00
N ARG A 91 -12.04 -7.06 -21.17
CA ARG A 91 -13.50 -7.09 -21.09
C ARG A 91 -14.15 -6.71 -22.42
N GLU A 92 -13.71 -5.62 -23.05
CA GLU A 92 -14.18 -5.21 -24.39
C GLU A 92 -13.94 -6.31 -25.43
N THR A 93 -12.75 -6.91 -25.41
CA THR A 93 -12.37 -7.99 -26.33
C THR A 93 -13.24 -9.24 -26.09
N LEU A 94 -13.57 -9.55 -24.84
CA LEU A 94 -14.42 -10.67 -24.47
C LEU A 94 -15.90 -10.43 -24.81
N VAL A 95 -16.40 -9.21 -24.64
CA VAL A 95 -17.74 -8.80 -25.09
C VAL A 95 -17.84 -8.94 -26.62
N ALA A 96 -16.82 -8.50 -27.36
CA ALA A 96 -16.75 -8.71 -28.81
C ALA A 96 -16.73 -10.20 -29.16
N ALA A 97 -15.99 -11.01 -28.40
CA ALA A 97 -16.02 -12.47 -28.54
C ALA A 97 -17.40 -13.06 -28.22
N GLY A 98 -18.26 -12.40 -27.44
CA GLY A 98 -19.65 -12.84 -27.23
C GLY A 98 -20.56 -12.71 -28.47
N ASN A 99 -20.13 -12.01 -29.52
CA ASN A 99 -20.95 -11.79 -30.71
C ASN A 99 -21.23 -13.10 -31.46
N GLY A 100 -22.49 -13.49 -31.57
CA GLY A 100 -22.90 -14.74 -32.21
C GLY A 100 -22.62 -14.83 -33.71
N SER A 101 -22.36 -13.71 -34.38
CA SER A 101 -22.07 -13.67 -35.82
C SER A 101 -20.59 -13.95 -36.16
N TYR A 102 -19.70 -14.00 -35.17
CA TYR A 102 -18.28 -14.27 -35.40
C TYR A 102 -17.99 -15.74 -35.64
N SER A 103 -17.17 -15.98 -36.65
CA SER A 103 -16.57 -17.27 -36.98
C SER A 103 -15.51 -17.69 -35.96
N ASP A 104 -15.19 -18.98 -35.94
CA ASP A 104 -14.13 -19.53 -35.09
C ASP A 104 -12.76 -18.87 -35.37
N SER A 105 -12.49 -18.52 -36.63
CA SER A 105 -11.25 -17.83 -37.00
C SER A 105 -11.17 -16.43 -36.38
N GLU A 106 -12.27 -15.69 -36.37
CA GLU A 106 -12.34 -14.36 -35.75
C GLU A 106 -12.21 -14.45 -34.23
N ARG A 107 -12.83 -15.47 -33.61
CA ARG A 107 -12.70 -15.73 -32.16
C ARG A 107 -11.28 -16.07 -31.76
N LYS A 108 -10.58 -16.89 -32.55
CA LYS A 108 -9.15 -17.18 -32.34
C LYS A 108 -8.29 -15.93 -32.41
N ALA A 109 -8.59 -15.00 -33.32
CA ALA A 109 -7.90 -13.71 -33.38
C ALA A 109 -8.12 -12.88 -32.10
N LEU A 110 -9.34 -12.86 -31.55
CA LEU A 110 -9.63 -12.22 -30.26
C LEU A 110 -8.92 -12.92 -29.09
N ALA A 111 -8.83 -14.26 -29.11
CA ALA A 111 -8.07 -15.02 -28.12
C ALA A 111 -6.56 -14.68 -28.15
N ILE A 112 -5.98 -14.41 -29.32
CA ILE A 112 -4.61 -13.91 -29.45
C ILE A 112 -4.47 -12.53 -28.78
N LYS A 113 -5.43 -11.62 -29.01
CA LYS A 113 -5.44 -10.31 -28.35
C LYS A 113 -5.54 -10.43 -26.82
N LEU A 114 -6.41 -11.31 -26.32
CA LEU A 114 -6.51 -11.58 -24.87
C LEU A 114 -5.20 -12.14 -24.29
N ARG A 115 -4.50 -13.00 -25.04
CA ARG A 115 -3.19 -13.52 -24.64
C ARG A 115 -2.14 -12.41 -24.51
N GLU A 116 -2.15 -11.44 -25.42
CA GLU A 116 -1.24 -10.29 -25.33
C GLU A 116 -1.54 -9.43 -24.10
N ILE A 117 -2.83 -9.14 -23.84
CA ILE A 117 -3.25 -8.42 -22.63
C ILE A 117 -2.82 -9.18 -21.36
N ARG A 118 -2.98 -10.51 -21.35
CA ARG A 118 -2.56 -11.38 -20.25
C ARG A 118 -1.05 -11.31 -20.01
N ASN A 119 -0.23 -11.28 -21.07
CA ASN A 119 1.23 -11.11 -20.96
C ASN A 119 1.61 -9.71 -20.44
N GLN A 120 0.91 -8.67 -20.88
CA GLN A 120 1.12 -7.31 -20.38
C GLN A 120 0.76 -7.21 -18.89
N LEU A 121 -0.34 -7.84 -18.45
CA LEU A 121 -0.70 -7.94 -17.05
C LEU A 121 0.36 -8.66 -16.21
N LEU A 122 0.99 -9.70 -16.75
CA LEU A 122 2.09 -10.39 -16.06
C LEU A 122 3.29 -9.46 -15.86
N ASN A 123 3.62 -8.62 -16.85
CA ASN A 123 4.66 -7.60 -16.71
C ASN A 123 4.29 -6.53 -15.67
N VAL A 124 3.02 -6.14 -15.60
CA VAL A 124 2.52 -5.22 -14.57
C VAL A 124 2.60 -5.83 -13.17
N ALA A 125 2.22 -7.10 -13.01
CA ALA A 125 2.32 -7.82 -11.75
C ALA A 125 3.78 -8.01 -11.29
N ASN A 126 4.72 -8.09 -12.23
CA ASN A 126 6.17 -8.15 -11.99
C ASN A 126 6.85 -6.77 -12.09
N ARG A 127 6.17 -5.67 -11.76
CA ARG A 127 6.77 -4.32 -11.79
C ARG A 127 7.93 -4.21 -10.77
N PRO A 128 9.15 -3.82 -11.20
CA PRO A 128 10.25 -3.59 -10.27
C PRO A 128 10.03 -2.31 -9.45
N ASP A 129 10.56 -2.29 -8.23
CA ASP A 129 10.53 -1.13 -7.31
C ASP A 129 11.65 -0.10 -7.57
N GLY A 130 12.61 -0.43 -8.45
CA GLY A 130 13.81 0.38 -8.73
C GLY A 130 14.97 0.18 -7.74
N GLY A 131 14.74 -0.51 -6.62
CA GLY A 131 15.71 -0.86 -5.58
C GLY A 131 16.26 -2.29 -5.68
N GLY A 132 15.86 -3.06 -6.69
CA GLY A 132 16.25 -4.45 -6.90
C GLY A 132 15.22 -5.47 -6.39
N GLY A 133 14.06 -5.00 -5.93
CA GLY A 133 12.90 -5.81 -5.59
C GLY A 133 11.72 -5.59 -6.54
N TYR A 134 10.57 -6.10 -6.12
CA TYR A 134 9.31 -6.01 -6.86
C TYR A 134 8.23 -5.41 -5.99
N VAL A 135 7.43 -4.52 -6.58
CA VAL A 135 6.38 -3.77 -5.88
C VAL A 135 5.32 -4.72 -5.30
N PHE A 136 4.92 -5.72 -6.07
CA PHE A 136 3.95 -6.75 -5.67
C PHE A 136 4.63 -8.02 -5.12
N GLY A 137 5.84 -7.88 -4.58
CA GLY A 137 6.69 -8.99 -4.14
C GLY A 137 6.37 -9.55 -2.75
N GLY A 138 5.25 -9.17 -2.12
CA GLY A 138 4.88 -9.67 -0.80
C GLY A 138 5.90 -9.28 0.28
N GLN A 139 6.41 -10.22 1.07
CA GLN A 139 7.42 -9.94 2.12
C GLN A 139 8.86 -9.64 1.60
N GLY A 140 9.02 -9.25 0.34
CA GLY A 140 10.30 -8.80 -0.22
C GLY A 140 10.95 -9.83 -1.15
N ALA A 141 10.31 -10.10 -2.28
CA ALA A 141 10.86 -10.94 -3.33
C ALA A 141 12.05 -10.26 -4.05
N SER A 142 13.17 -10.98 -4.16
CA SER A 142 14.36 -10.59 -4.95
C SER A 142 14.40 -11.19 -6.36
N GLN A 143 13.34 -11.92 -6.73
CA GLN A 143 13.12 -12.55 -8.03
C GLN A 143 11.68 -12.23 -8.47
N PRO A 144 11.35 -12.35 -9.77
CA PRO A 144 9.98 -12.10 -10.24
C PRO A 144 8.95 -12.88 -9.42
N PRO A 145 8.02 -12.20 -8.71
CA PRO A 145 7.08 -12.88 -7.83
C PRO A 145 6.01 -13.69 -8.57
N PHE A 146 5.69 -13.34 -9.81
CA PHE A 146 4.74 -14.09 -10.64
C PHE A 146 5.45 -14.85 -11.74
N VAL A 147 5.33 -16.17 -11.73
CA VAL A 147 5.97 -17.06 -12.70
C VAL A 147 4.91 -17.81 -13.50
N ASP A 148 5.07 -17.80 -14.83
CA ASP A 148 4.17 -18.49 -15.74
C ASP A 148 4.59 -19.95 -15.92
N ASN A 149 3.80 -20.86 -15.38
CA ASN A 149 4.04 -22.29 -15.42
C ASN A 149 3.06 -23.00 -16.38
N THR A 150 3.27 -24.29 -16.62
CA THR A 150 2.37 -25.09 -17.48
C THR A 150 0.92 -25.18 -16.97
N THR A 151 0.71 -24.93 -15.67
CA THR A 151 -0.60 -24.93 -15.01
C THR A 151 -1.20 -23.52 -14.83
N GLY A 152 -0.53 -22.48 -15.35
CA GLY A 152 -0.88 -21.07 -15.18
C GLY A 152 0.11 -20.30 -14.32
N VAL A 153 -0.21 -19.05 -14.02
CA VAL A 153 0.66 -18.17 -13.22
C VAL A 153 0.57 -18.50 -11.73
N SER A 154 1.72 -18.79 -11.11
CA SER A 154 1.86 -18.97 -9.66
C SER A 154 2.59 -17.78 -9.02
N PHE A 155 2.36 -17.59 -7.72
CA PHE A 155 3.08 -16.62 -6.91
C PHE A 155 4.23 -17.33 -6.19
N GLU A 156 5.47 -17.04 -6.59
CA GLU A 156 6.71 -17.64 -6.07
C GLU A 156 7.38 -16.70 -5.05
N ALA A 157 6.58 -16.15 -4.14
CA ALA A 157 7.04 -15.28 -3.05
C ALA A 157 6.21 -15.53 -1.78
N GLN A 158 6.61 -14.92 -0.66
CA GLN A 158 5.84 -15.01 0.58
C GLN A 158 4.78 -13.91 0.63
N GLY A 159 3.52 -14.30 0.84
CA GLY A 159 2.41 -13.36 1.02
C GLY A 159 2.58 -12.46 2.24
N GLY A 160 1.88 -11.34 2.27
CA GLY A 160 2.04 -10.26 3.24
C GLY A 160 2.80 -9.06 2.67
N GLU A 161 3.29 -8.19 3.55
CA GLU A 161 3.90 -6.92 3.18
C GLU A 161 5.20 -6.72 3.98
N MET A 162 6.19 -6.09 3.35
CA MET A 162 7.40 -5.64 4.02
C MET A 162 7.18 -4.23 4.57
N LEU A 163 7.57 -4.00 5.83
CA LEU A 163 7.47 -2.69 6.46
C LEU A 163 8.85 -2.06 6.61
N ALA A 164 8.92 -0.73 6.47
CA ALA A 164 10.10 0.02 6.82
C ALA A 164 10.34 -0.02 8.34
N SER A 165 11.60 -0.02 8.76
CA SER A 165 11.99 0.08 10.17
C SER A 165 11.72 1.50 10.68
N SER A 166 10.47 1.77 11.02
CA SER A 166 9.93 3.05 11.49
C SER A 166 8.97 2.81 12.66
N SER A 167 8.74 3.84 13.47
CA SER A 167 7.66 3.81 14.47
C SER A 167 6.27 3.80 13.83
N GLU A 168 6.17 4.21 12.56
CA GLU A 168 4.95 4.18 11.77
C GLU A 168 4.95 2.95 10.86
N LYS A 169 3.78 2.34 10.65
CA LYS A 169 3.61 1.32 9.61
C LYS A 169 3.77 1.97 8.23
N LEU A 170 4.85 1.65 7.54
CA LEU A 170 5.18 2.18 6.21
C LEU A 170 5.50 1.00 5.29
N ASN A 171 4.64 0.75 4.31
CA ASN A 171 4.75 -0.40 3.43
C ASN A 171 5.84 -0.18 2.38
N LEU A 172 6.74 -1.14 2.24
CA LEU A 172 7.80 -1.16 1.23
C LEU A 172 7.47 -2.10 0.06
N THR A 173 6.36 -2.82 0.16
CA THR A 173 5.83 -3.72 -0.86
C THR A 173 4.32 -3.86 -0.65
N VAL A 174 3.64 -4.47 -1.62
CA VAL A 174 2.23 -4.83 -1.56
C VAL A 174 2.09 -6.34 -1.75
N ASP A 175 1.08 -6.94 -1.12
CA ASP A 175 0.75 -8.35 -1.29
C ASP A 175 0.13 -8.62 -2.68
N GLY A 176 0.98 -8.98 -3.64
CA GLY A 176 0.54 -9.31 -4.99
C GLY A 176 -0.36 -10.54 -5.07
N GLU A 177 -0.17 -11.53 -4.21
CA GLU A 177 -0.95 -12.77 -4.24
C GLU A 177 -2.43 -12.47 -3.99
N GLN A 178 -2.71 -11.63 -2.99
CA GLN A 178 -4.08 -11.22 -2.66
C GLN A 178 -4.73 -10.40 -3.78
N ILE A 179 -3.94 -9.59 -4.46
CA ILE A 179 -4.43 -8.68 -5.51
C ILE A 179 -4.75 -9.43 -6.80
N PHE A 180 -3.83 -10.26 -7.29
CA PHE A 180 -3.93 -10.85 -8.63
C PHE A 180 -4.48 -12.29 -8.62
N LEU A 181 -4.33 -13.04 -7.53
CA LEU A 181 -4.66 -14.48 -7.49
C LEU A 181 -5.83 -14.85 -6.57
N LYS A 182 -6.23 -13.98 -5.64
CA LYS A 182 -7.25 -14.28 -4.61
C LYS A 182 -8.46 -13.33 -4.65
N SER A 183 -8.99 -13.10 -5.85
CA SER A 183 -10.27 -12.40 -6.00
C SER A 183 -11.44 -13.34 -5.65
N LYS A 184 -12.62 -12.77 -5.40
CA LYS A 184 -13.85 -13.55 -5.21
C LYS A 184 -14.28 -14.23 -6.50
N THR A 185 -14.72 -15.48 -6.43
CA THR A 185 -15.27 -16.21 -7.57
C THR A 185 -16.74 -15.87 -7.82
N GLY A 186 -17.22 -16.05 -9.06
CA GLY A 186 -18.64 -15.87 -9.41
C GLY A 186 -19.12 -14.43 -9.21
N ASN A 187 -20.36 -14.26 -8.78
CA ASN A 187 -20.95 -12.93 -8.51
C ASN A 187 -20.50 -12.31 -7.17
N GLY A 188 -19.50 -12.90 -6.50
CA GLY A 188 -18.98 -12.46 -5.21
C GLY A 188 -19.68 -13.06 -3.98
N ILE A 189 -20.79 -13.79 -4.19
CA ILE A 189 -21.53 -14.53 -3.15
C ILE A 189 -21.60 -16.01 -3.50
N PHE A 190 -21.93 -16.33 -4.75
CA PHE A 190 -21.96 -17.68 -5.26
C PHE A 190 -21.43 -17.76 -6.70
N THR A 191 -21.07 -18.97 -7.09
CA THR A 191 -20.63 -19.32 -8.44
C THR A 191 -21.71 -20.11 -9.14
N THR A 192 -21.79 -19.94 -10.45
CA THR A 192 -22.65 -20.76 -11.31
C THR A 192 -21.83 -21.26 -12.49
N GLY A 193 -22.18 -22.43 -13.00
CA GLY A 193 -21.52 -22.97 -14.18
C GLY A 193 -22.10 -24.31 -14.60
N PRO A 194 -21.80 -24.75 -15.83
CA PRO A 194 -22.12 -26.10 -16.26
C PRO A 194 -21.25 -27.11 -15.50
N LEU A 195 -21.83 -28.26 -15.15
CA LEU A 195 -21.04 -29.36 -14.61
C LEU A 195 -20.13 -29.93 -15.72
N ALA A 196 -18.82 -29.96 -15.45
CA ALA A 196 -17.82 -30.34 -16.44
C ALA A 196 -18.07 -31.77 -16.97
N GLY A 197 -18.17 -31.91 -18.30
CA GLY A 197 -18.33 -33.21 -18.96
C GLY A 197 -19.74 -33.80 -18.98
N SER A 198 -20.73 -33.14 -18.33
CA SER A 198 -22.10 -33.66 -18.24
C SER A 198 -23.06 -33.04 -19.25
N ASN A 199 -22.78 -31.82 -19.74
CA ASN A 199 -23.74 -31.08 -20.54
C ASN A 199 -23.53 -31.31 -22.04
N SER A 200 -24.61 -31.69 -22.72
CA SER A 200 -24.67 -31.92 -24.17
C SER A 200 -25.65 -30.97 -24.88
N GLY A 201 -26.49 -30.27 -24.12
CA GLY A 201 -27.44 -29.31 -24.65
C GLY A 201 -26.82 -27.96 -25.03
N LYS A 202 -27.71 -27.09 -25.51
CA LYS A 202 -27.44 -25.73 -26.00
C LYS A 202 -27.86 -24.67 -24.99
N ALA A 203 -27.77 -25.00 -23.69
CA ALA A 203 -28.11 -24.10 -22.60
C ALA A 203 -26.87 -23.46 -21.97
N TRP A 204 -27.02 -22.25 -21.46
CA TRP A 204 -26.02 -21.54 -20.66
C TRP A 204 -26.69 -20.87 -19.46
N ILE A 205 -25.94 -20.78 -18.36
CA ILE A 205 -26.38 -20.19 -17.10
C ILE A 205 -25.70 -18.83 -16.91
N ASN A 206 -26.46 -17.85 -16.43
CA ASN A 206 -25.89 -16.58 -16.00
C ASN A 206 -25.21 -16.71 -14.62
N SER A 207 -24.54 -15.67 -14.18
CA SER A 207 -23.85 -15.61 -12.87
C SER A 207 -24.80 -15.56 -11.66
N GLY A 208 -26.11 -15.48 -11.91
CA GLY A 208 -27.15 -15.32 -10.90
C GLY A 208 -27.11 -14.00 -10.15
N ASN A 209 -28.16 -13.76 -9.37
CA ASN A 209 -28.27 -12.60 -8.49
C ASN A 209 -28.88 -13.00 -7.14
N VAL A 210 -28.59 -12.20 -6.12
CA VAL A 210 -29.22 -12.32 -4.80
C VAL A 210 -30.57 -11.61 -4.85
N THR A 211 -31.65 -12.31 -4.48
CA THR A 211 -33.00 -11.76 -4.38
C THR A 211 -33.39 -11.45 -2.94
N ASP A 212 -32.91 -12.22 -1.97
CA ASP A 212 -33.11 -11.97 -0.54
C ASP A 212 -31.81 -12.23 0.25
N PRO A 213 -31.09 -11.19 0.68
CA PRO A 213 -29.86 -11.34 1.45
C PRO A 213 -30.03 -12.06 2.79
N SER A 214 -31.23 -12.05 3.38
CA SER A 214 -31.48 -12.66 4.70
C SER A 214 -31.66 -14.18 4.65
N ALA A 215 -31.97 -14.71 3.47
CA ALA A 215 -32.20 -16.13 3.23
C ALA A 215 -30.97 -16.85 2.64
N LEU A 216 -29.84 -16.15 2.45
CA LEU A 216 -28.66 -16.73 1.81
C LEU A 216 -28.01 -17.82 2.67
N PRO A 217 -27.64 -18.98 2.08
CA PRO A 217 -26.88 -20.02 2.76
C PRO A 217 -25.38 -19.70 2.89
N TYR A 218 -24.92 -18.59 2.29
CA TYR A 218 -23.51 -18.20 2.19
C TYR A 218 -23.22 -16.88 2.93
N PRO A 219 -22.01 -16.71 3.50
CA PRO A 219 -20.94 -17.71 3.56
C PRO A 219 -21.29 -18.84 4.54
N SER A 220 -20.80 -20.05 4.27
CA SER A 220 -20.99 -21.17 5.19
C SER A 220 -20.22 -20.87 6.48
N GLY A 221 -20.91 -20.86 7.63
CA GLY A 221 -20.35 -20.51 8.93
C GLY A 221 -19.37 -21.55 9.51
N GLY A 222 -18.45 -22.08 8.71
CA GLY A 222 -17.44 -23.08 9.09
C GLY A 222 -17.82 -24.54 8.84
N GLY A 223 -18.93 -24.81 8.14
CA GLY A 223 -19.36 -26.16 7.72
C GLY A 223 -19.02 -26.46 6.25
N THR A 224 -19.44 -27.62 5.73
CA THR A 224 -19.37 -27.92 4.29
C THR A 224 -20.18 -26.88 3.52
N SER A 225 -19.53 -26.19 2.56
CA SER A 225 -20.18 -25.24 1.68
C SER A 225 -21.38 -25.88 0.99
N ALA A 226 -22.56 -25.26 1.14
CA ALA A 226 -23.75 -25.73 0.44
C ALA A 226 -23.48 -25.72 -1.08
N THR A 227 -23.97 -26.74 -1.79
CA THR A 227 -23.83 -26.84 -3.24
C THR A 227 -25.14 -27.33 -3.80
N TYR A 228 -25.65 -26.64 -4.81
CA TYR A 228 -26.93 -26.93 -5.43
C TYR A 228 -26.74 -27.29 -6.89
N GLU A 229 -27.59 -28.19 -7.39
CA GLU A 229 -27.61 -28.58 -8.79
C GLU A 229 -28.97 -28.30 -9.40
N LEU A 230 -28.96 -27.71 -10.60
CA LEU A 230 -30.10 -27.63 -11.50
C LEU A 230 -29.95 -28.76 -12.50
N ARG A 231 -30.77 -29.81 -12.35
CA ARG A 231 -30.76 -31.00 -13.20
C ARG A 231 -31.89 -30.90 -14.22
N PHE A 232 -31.55 -30.93 -15.50
CA PHE A 232 -32.52 -30.80 -16.59
C PHE A 232 -32.93 -32.16 -17.13
N ALA A 233 -34.23 -32.32 -17.36
CA ALA A 233 -34.81 -33.49 -17.99
C ALA A 233 -35.67 -33.05 -19.18
N THR A 234 -35.63 -33.84 -20.25
CA THR A 234 -36.44 -33.56 -21.45
C THR A 234 -37.22 -34.79 -21.87
N SER A 235 -38.55 -34.65 -22.00
CA SER A 235 -39.44 -35.69 -22.51
C SER A 235 -40.27 -35.12 -23.67
N GLY A 236 -39.90 -35.48 -24.91
CA GLY A 236 -40.48 -34.88 -26.11
C GLY A 236 -40.12 -33.39 -26.23
N SER A 237 -41.11 -32.52 -26.40
CA SER A 237 -40.94 -31.06 -26.43
C SER A 237 -40.95 -30.40 -25.05
N THR A 238 -41.34 -31.14 -24.00
CA THR A 238 -41.43 -30.61 -22.64
C THR A 238 -40.06 -30.69 -21.97
N ARG A 239 -39.60 -29.56 -21.44
CA ARG A 239 -38.37 -29.46 -20.67
C ARG A 239 -38.72 -29.14 -19.23
N THR A 240 -38.15 -29.88 -18.30
CA THR A 240 -38.32 -29.66 -16.87
C THR A 240 -36.97 -29.57 -16.18
N TYR A 241 -36.95 -28.96 -15.01
CA TYR A 241 -35.77 -28.93 -14.15
C TYR A 241 -36.13 -29.31 -12.71
N ASP A 242 -35.16 -29.92 -12.06
CA ASP A 242 -35.14 -30.20 -10.63
C ASP A 242 -34.05 -29.35 -9.99
N ILE A 243 -34.31 -28.86 -8.77
CA ILE A 243 -33.32 -28.18 -7.93
C ILE A 243 -33.02 -29.11 -6.77
N VAL A 244 -31.76 -29.50 -6.64
CA VAL A 244 -31.29 -30.45 -5.63
C VAL A 244 -30.20 -29.81 -4.79
N ASP A 245 -30.34 -29.92 -3.47
CA ASP A 245 -29.25 -29.67 -2.53
C ASP A 245 -28.37 -30.92 -2.42
N THR A 246 -27.14 -30.78 -2.92
CA THR A 246 -26.13 -31.85 -2.96
C THR A 246 -25.19 -31.81 -1.75
N SER A 247 -25.35 -30.82 -0.85
CA SER A 247 -24.53 -30.72 0.36
C SER A 247 -24.97 -31.66 1.47
N THR A 248 -26.18 -32.21 1.40
CA THR A 248 -26.69 -33.19 2.35
C THR A 248 -26.52 -34.61 1.82
N VAL A 249 -26.32 -35.58 2.72
CA VAL A 249 -26.31 -37.01 2.39
C VAL A 249 -27.43 -37.70 3.19
N PRO A 250 -28.52 -38.19 2.55
CA PRO A 250 -28.81 -38.15 1.11
C PRO A 250 -29.11 -36.74 0.59
N GLU A 251 -29.01 -36.54 -0.73
CA GLU A 251 -29.34 -35.27 -1.40
C GLU A 251 -30.80 -34.87 -1.13
N THR A 252 -31.05 -33.57 -0.93
CA THR A 252 -32.39 -33.06 -0.61
C THR A 252 -33.00 -32.34 -1.82
N PRO A 253 -34.14 -32.80 -2.38
CA PRO A 253 -34.81 -32.08 -3.47
C PRO A 253 -35.52 -30.83 -2.95
N LEU A 254 -35.18 -29.66 -3.48
CA LEU A 254 -35.82 -28.38 -3.14
C LEU A 254 -37.00 -28.07 -4.05
N ALA A 255 -36.91 -28.44 -5.33
CA ALA A 255 -38.01 -28.37 -6.29
C ALA A 255 -37.87 -29.50 -7.31
N THR A 256 -38.98 -30.08 -7.75
CA THR A 256 -38.98 -31.16 -8.76
C THR A 256 -40.01 -30.91 -9.85
N GLY A 257 -39.72 -31.36 -11.06
CA GLY A 257 -40.60 -31.34 -12.23
C GLY A 257 -41.04 -29.94 -12.68
N GLN A 258 -40.25 -28.91 -12.36
CA GLN A 258 -40.64 -27.53 -12.70
C GLN A 258 -40.54 -27.30 -14.20
N ALA A 259 -41.55 -26.65 -14.79
CA ALA A 259 -41.54 -26.33 -16.21
C ALA A 259 -40.40 -25.34 -16.53
N PHE A 260 -39.60 -25.65 -17.55
CA PHE A 260 -38.51 -24.78 -17.99
C PHE A 260 -38.96 -23.83 -19.10
N ASP A 261 -38.80 -22.53 -18.83
CA ASP A 261 -38.90 -21.47 -19.82
C ASP A 261 -37.53 -20.80 -20.00
N SER A 262 -36.99 -20.85 -21.21
CA SER A 262 -35.67 -20.26 -21.51
C SER A 262 -35.60 -18.78 -21.14
N GLY A 263 -34.59 -18.42 -20.35
CA GLY A 263 -34.29 -17.04 -19.95
C GLY A 263 -35.15 -16.50 -18.81
N LYS A 264 -36.14 -17.24 -18.31
CA LYS A 264 -36.85 -16.85 -17.09
C LYS A 264 -35.99 -17.09 -15.86
N ALA A 265 -36.15 -16.22 -14.86
CA ALA A 265 -35.47 -16.37 -13.58
C ALA A 265 -36.01 -17.60 -12.83
N ILE A 266 -35.11 -18.52 -12.50
CA ILE A 266 -35.31 -19.67 -11.64
C ILE A 266 -34.94 -19.24 -10.22
N GLN A 267 -35.93 -19.13 -9.35
CA GLN A 267 -35.73 -18.85 -7.94
C GLN A 267 -35.33 -20.15 -7.22
N ILE A 268 -34.26 -20.09 -6.43
CA ILE A 268 -33.86 -21.21 -5.58
C ILE A 268 -34.71 -21.16 -4.30
N PRO A 269 -35.62 -22.12 -4.06
CA PRO A 269 -36.59 -22.02 -2.96
C PRO A 269 -35.91 -21.87 -1.60
N GLY A 270 -36.32 -20.84 -0.84
CA GLY A 270 -35.88 -20.63 0.54
C GLY A 270 -34.45 -20.13 0.70
N LEU A 271 -33.72 -19.86 -0.39
CA LEU A 271 -32.28 -19.54 -0.35
C LEU A 271 -31.92 -18.14 -0.85
N GLY A 272 -32.91 -17.32 -1.22
CA GLY A 272 -32.68 -15.92 -1.61
C GLY A 272 -31.79 -15.74 -2.84
N MET A 273 -31.63 -16.78 -3.67
CA MET A 273 -30.84 -16.78 -4.90
C MET A 273 -31.74 -16.94 -6.11
N ALA A 274 -31.39 -16.29 -7.21
CA ALA A 274 -31.99 -16.49 -8.51
C ALA A 274 -30.93 -16.68 -9.58
N VAL A 275 -31.19 -17.59 -10.51
CA VAL A 275 -30.36 -17.82 -11.70
C VAL A 275 -31.26 -17.84 -12.93
N SER A 276 -30.71 -17.55 -14.10
CA SER A 276 -31.42 -17.71 -15.37
C SER A 276 -30.63 -18.64 -16.26
N VAL A 277 -31.28 -19.71 -16.73
CA VAL A 277 -30.74 -20.58 -17.76
C VAL A 277 -31.43 -20.24 -19.07
N SER A 278 -30.64 -19.98 -20.11
CA SER A 278 -31.11 -19.62 -21.45
C SER A 278 -30.68 -20.67 -22.47
N GLY A 279 -31.48 -20.85 -23.52
CA GLY A 279 -31.22 -21.81 -24.58
C GLY A 279 -31.98 -23.12 -24.39
N GLU A 280 -31.46 -24.19 -24.98
CA GLU A 280 -32.14 -25.49 -25.06
C GLU A 280 -31.35 -26.56 -24.31
N PRO A 281 -31.64 -26.81 -23.02
CA PRO A 281 -30.97 -27.89 -22.29
C PRO A 281 -31.39 -29.25 -22.87
N ALA A 282 -30.44 -30.18 -22.86
CA ALA A 282 -30.65 -31.58 -23.18
C ALA A 282 -30.94 -32.40 -21.91
N ASN A 283 -31.44 -33.63 -22.10
CA ASN A 283 -31.67 -34.54 -20.99
C ASN A 283 -30.36 -34.88 -20.29
N GLY A 284 -30.29 -34.66 -18.97
CA GLY A 284 -29.09 -34.92 -18.17
C GLY A 284 -28.13 -33.74 -18.08
N ASP A 285 -28.44 -32.58 -18.67
CA ASP A 285 -27.65 -31.37 -18.43
C ASP A 285 -27.77 -30.95 -16.96
N VAL A 286 -26.64 -30.59 -16.34
CA VAL A 286 -26.54 -30.15 -14.95
C VAL A 286 -25.81 -28.82 -14.87
N PHE A 287 -26.35 -27.88 -14.11
CA PHE A 287 -25.68 -26.65 -13.73
C PHE A 287 -25.50 -26.60 -12.22
N THR A 288 -24.31 -26.23 -11.77
CA THR A 288 -23.96 -26.17 -10.36
C THR A 288 -24.06 -24.75 -9.84
N ILE A 289 -24.48 -24.60 -8.60
CA ILE A 289 -24.42 -23.36 -7.82
C ILE A 289 -23.63 -23.67 -6.55
N GLY A 290 -22.48 -23.02 -6.38
CA GLY A 290 -21.61 -23.24 -5.22
C GLY A 290 -21.22 -21.94 -4.53
N GLU A 291 -20.68 -22.03 -3.33
CA GLU A 291 -20.20 -20.86 -2.58
C GLU A 291 -19.10 -20.09 -3.33
N SER A 292 -19.09 -18.75 -3.20
CA SER A 292 -17.98 -17.93 -3.67
C SER A 292 -16.77 -18.07 -2.74
N THR A 293 -15.57 -18.21 -3.32
CA THR A 293 -14.32 -18.33 -2.57
C THR A 293 -13.32 -17.27 -3.05
N ASN A 294 -12.30 -16.98 -2.24
CA ASN A 294 -11.21 -16.06 -2.61
C ASN A 294 -10.11 -16.80 -3.41
N SER A 295 -10.50 -17.52 -4.46
CA SER A 295 -9.59 -18.35 -5.28
C SER A 295 -9.56 -17.93 -6.75
N GLN A 296 -10.26 -16.84 -7.12
CA GLN A 296 -10.29 -16.35 -8.49
C GLN A 296 -8.97 -15.66 -8.83
N SER A 297 -8.24 -16.23 -9.79
CA SER A 297 -7.02 -15.63 -10.36
C SER A 297 -7.33 -14.90 -11.67
N ILE A 298 -6.77 -13.70 -11.83
CA ILE A 298 -6.85 -12.93 -13.08
C ILE A 298 -6.30 -13.73 -14.26
N PHE A 299 -5.14 -14.36 -14.07
CA PHE A 299 -4.45 -15.10 -15.10
C PHE A 299 -5.21 -16.36 -15.45
N LYS A 300 -5.71 -17.10 -14.45
CA LYS A 300 -6.56 -18.27 -14.69
C LYS A 300 -7.84 -17.90 -15.45
N THR A 301 -8.49 -16.79 -15.09
CA THR A 301 -9.70 -16.30 -15.79
C THR A 301 -9.42 -16.07 -17.27
N LEU A 302 -8.31 -15.37 -17.56
CA LEU A 302 -7.90 -15.09 -18.93
C LEU A 302 -7.47 -16.37 -19.66
N ASP A 303 -6.71 -17.25 -19.03
CA ASP A 303 -6.22 -18.51 -19.59
C ASP A 303 -7.38 -19.46 -19.94
N ASP A 304 -8.33 -19.65 -19.02
CA ASP A 304 -9.53 -20.46 -19.26
C ASP A 304 -10.37 -19.87 -20.41
N THR A 305 -10.49 -18.54 -20.47
CA THR A 305 -11.21 -17.84 -21.55
C THR A 305 -10.50 -18.00 -22.89
N ILE A 306 -9.17 -17.80 -22.92
CA ILE A 306 -8.33 -17.94 -24.12
C ILE A 306 -8.38 -19.38 -24.63
N ALA A 307 -8.23 -20.36 -23.74
CA ALA A 307 -8.29 -21.77 -24.08
C ALA A 307 -9.65 -22.13 -24.68
N SER A 308 -10.74 -21.67 -24.06
CA SER A 308 -12.10 -21.96 -24.52
C SER A 308 -12.43 -21.29 -25.86
N LEU A 309 -11.99 -20.05 -26.08
CA LEU A 309 -12.17 -19.34 -27.36
C LEU A 309 -11.27 -19.86 -28.49
N SER A 310 -10.21 -20.59 -28.16
CA SER A 310 -9.27 -21.15 -29.14
C SER A 310 -9.70 -22.54 -29.66
N GLN A 311 -10.75 -23.13 -29.09
CA GLN A 311 -11.27 -24.43 -29.54
C GLN A 311 -11.92 -24.33 -30.93
N ASP A 312 -11.91 -25.44 -31.67
CA ASP A 312 -12.60 -25.56 -32.96
C ASP A 312 -14.08 -25.92 -32.76
N ASN A 313 -14.95 -25.36 -33.60
CA ASN A 313 -16.39 -25.64 -33.65
C ASN A 313 -17.14 -25.35 -32.35
N VAL A 314 -16.78 -24.26 -31.65
CA VAL A 314 -17.48 -23.85 -30.42
C VAL A 314 -18.88 -23.36 -30.77
N LEU A 315 -19.89 -24.07 -30.28
CA LEU A 315 -21.29 -23.70 -30.52
C LEU A 315 -21.64 -22.37 -29.83
N GLY A 316 -22.54 -21.59 -30.45
CA GLY A 316 -22.98 -20.29 -29.92
C GLY A 316 -23.37 -20.27 -28.44
N PRO A 317 -24.11 -21.26 -27.90
CA PRO A 317 -24.42 -21.32 -26.47
C PRO A 317 -23.19 -21.54 -25.57
N ALA A 318 -22.24 -22.35 -26.00
CA ALA A 318 -20.98 -22.56 -25.28
C ALA A 318 -20.16 -21.26 -25.27
N VAL A 319 -20.13 -20.53 -26.39
CA VAL A 319 -19.56 -19.17 -26.44
C VAL A 319 -20.22 -18.25 -25.41
N GLN A 320 -21.56 -18.22 -25.34
CA GLN A 320 -22.26 -17.35 -24.37
C GLN A 320 -21.91 -17.71 -22.93
N GLN A 321 -21.77 -19.00 -22.61
CA GLN A 321 -21.30 -19.43 -21.30
C GLN A 321 -19.87 -18.93 -21.02
N ILE A 322 -18.94 -19.14 -21.96
CA ILE A 322 -17.54 -18.71 -21.85
C ILE A 322 -17.46 -17.20 -21.61
N THR A 323 -18.17 -16.41 -22.42
CA THR A 323 -18.19 -14.95 -22.32
C THR A 323 -18.81 -14.51 -20.99
N THR A 324 -19.90 -15.12 -20.55
CA THR A 324 -20.57 -14.73 -19.29
C THR A 324 -19.72 -15.05 -18.07
N THR A 325 -19.15 -16.26 -18.01
CA THR A 325 -18.24 -16.68 -16.93
C THR A 325 -16.97 -15.83 -16.93
N GLY A 326 -16.38 -15.59 -18.11
CA GLY A 326 -15.19 -14.76 -18.24
C GLY A 326 -15.45 -13.31 -17.82
N ILE A 327 -16.52 -12.66 -18.29
CA ILE A 327 -16.88 -11.28 -17.90
C ILE A 327 -17.07 -11.18 -16.38
N THR A 328 -17.76 -12.14 -15.78
CA THR A 328 -17.99 -12.15 -14.34
C THR A 328 -16.68 -12.32 -13.57
N GLY A 329 -15.79 -13.21 -14.02
CA GLY A 329 -14.46 -13.36 -13.43
C GLY A 329 -13.64 -12.08 -13.56
N LEU A 330 -13.63 -11.43 -14.74
CA LEU A 330 -12.93 -10.17 -14.97
C LEU A 330 -13.50 -9.03 -14.12
N ASP A 331 -14.82 -8.92 -14.00
CA ASP A 331 -15.49 -7.90 -13.18
C ASP A 331 -15.16 -8.09 -11.68
N SER A 332 -15.13 -9.34 -11.19
CA SER A 332 -14.71 -9.65 -9.81
C SER A 332 -13.25 -9.30 -9.54
N VAL A 333 -12.34 -9.61 -10.47
CA VAL A 333 -10.93 -9.21 -10.38
C VAL A 333 -10.77 -7.70 -10.47
N LEU A 334 -11.49 -7.05 -11.36
CA LEU A 334 -11.47 -5.60 -11.53
C LEU A 334 -11.89 -4.89 -10.24
N ASN A 335 -12.91 -5.40 -9.56
CA ASN A 335 -13.33 -4.89 -8.24
C ASN A 335 -12.23 -5.09 -7.19
N ASN A 336 -11.54 -6.24 -7.18
CA ASN A 336 -10.42 -6.49 -6.27
C ASN A 336 -9.26 -5.52 -6.51
N LEU A 337 -8.88 -5.31 -7.77
CA LEU A 337 -7.83 -4.36 -8.15
C LEU A 337 -8.20 -2.92 -7.79
N GLN A 338 -9.45 -2.50 -8.02
CA GLN A 338 -9.92 -1.17 -7.61
C GLN A 338 -9.89 -1.02 -6.09
N GLY A 339 -10.23 -2.07 -5.33
CA GLY A 339 -10.12 -2.08 -3.87
C GLY A 339 -8.66 -1.93 -3.41
N ALA A 340 -7.75 -2.71 -4.01
CA ALA A 340 -6.32 -2.63 -3.74
C ALA A 340 -5.73 -1.24 -4.07
N ARG A 341 -6.10 -0.69 -5.23
CA ARG A 341 -5.73 0.66 -5.67
C ARG A 341 -6.23 1.71 -4.68
N SER A 342 -7.47 1.59 -4.24
CA SER A 342 -8.04 2.48 -3.22
C SER A 342 -7.27 2.41 -1.90
N ALA A 343 -6.86 1.21 -1.46
CA ALA A 343 -6.06 1.03 -0.25
C ALA A 343 -4.65 1.62 -0.38
N VAL A 344 -3.99 1.47 -1.54
CA VAL A 344 -2.71 2.11 -1.83
C VAL A 344 -2.85 3.64 -1.84
N GLY A 345 -3.91 4.17 -2.45
CA GLY A 345 -4.23 5.60 -2.43
C GLY A 345 -4.48 6.14 -1.02
N GLU A 346 -5.17 5.40 -0.15
CA GLU A 346 -5.32 5.74 1.27
C GLU A 346 -3.96 5.77 1.98
N SER A 347 -3.10 4.78 1.71
CA SER A 347 -1.74 4.73 2.24
C SER A 347 -0.93 5.96 1.85
N LEU A 348 -0.99 6.40 0.58
CA LEU A 348 -0.36 7.63 0.10
C LEU A 348 -0.90 8.88 0.82
N ASN A 349 -2.22 9.03 0.97
CA ASN A 349 -2.81 10.14 1.71
C ASN A 349 -2.37 10.15 3.19
N ARG A 350 -2.27 8.97 3.80
CA ARG A 350 -1.75 8.82 5.17
C ARG A 350 -0.27 9.24 5.24
N MET A 351 0.53 8.92 4.21
CA MET A 351 1.93 9.31 4.13
C MET A 351 2.11 10.83 4.10
N ASP A 352 1.28 11.57 3.36
CA ASP A 352 1.32 13.04 3.37
C ASP A 352 1.11 13.61 4.78
N GLY A 353 0.17 13.04 5.54
CA GLY A 353 -0.07 13.40 6.93
C GLY A 353 1.11 13.05 7.85
N ILE A 354 1.78 11.91 7.61
CA ILE A 354 3.00 11.52 8.33
C ILE A 354 4.16 12.48 7.98
N GLU A 355 4.30 12.87 6.71
CA GLU A 355 5.34 13.80 6.26
C GLU A 355 5.23 15.14 6.98
N SER A 356 4.01 15.69 7.02
CA SER A 356 3.73 16.95 7.72
C SER A 356 4.09 16.86 9.20
N ARG A 357 3.73 15.74 9.86
CA ARG A 357 4.08 15.50 11.27
C ARG A 357 5.59 15.38 11.50
N ILE A 358 6.30 14.62 10.67
CA ILE A 358 7.76 14.47 10.75
C ILE A 358 8.44 15.83 10.55
N SER A 359 7.97 16.61 9.57
CA SER A 359 8.50 17.94 9.27
C SER A 359 8.28 18.91 10.44
N ALA A 360 7.10 18.89 11.06
CA ALA A 360 6.79 19.70 12.24
C ALA A 360 7.67 19.30 13.45
N LEU A 361 7.84 18.00 13.70
CA LEU A 361 8.72 17.50 14.78
C LEU A 361 10.17 17.92 14.56
N LYS A 362 10.66 17.80 13.31
CA LYS A 362 12.01 18.23 12.95
C LYS A 362 12.20 19.73 13.16
N LEU A 363 11.24 20.55 12.72
CA LEU A 363 11.30 22.00 12.91
C LEU A 363 11.28 22.39 14.39
N SER A 364 10.41 21.76 15.19
CA SER A 364 10.35 21.99 16.63
C SER A 364 11.67 21.63 17.32
N ALA A 365 12.27 20.51 16.97
CA ALA A 365 13.59 20.12 17.48
C ALA A 365 14.70 21.08 17.02
N GLN A 366 14.65 21.59 15.79
CA GLN A 366 15.59 22.62 15.32
C GLN A 366 15.46 23.92 16.12
N GLN A 367 14.24 24.35 16.46
CA GLN A 367 14.01 25.51 17.32
C GLN A 367 14.50 25.27 18.75
N GLU A 368 14.26 24.09 19.32
CA GLU A 368 14.78 23.74 20.64
C GLU A 368 16.31 23.77 20.66
N LYS A 369 16.95 23.21 19.63
CA LYS A 369 18.41 23.26 19.46
C LYS A 369 18.91 24.71 19.36
N SER A 370 18.28 25.51 18.50
CA SER A 370 18.64 26.92 18.28
C SER A 370 18.53 27.72 19.57
N SER A 371 17.42 27.62 20.29
CA SER A 371 17.24 28.30 21.57
C SER A 371 18.22 27.87 22.66
N ALA A 372 18.76 26.64 22.58
CA ALA A 372 19.73 26.13 23.52
C ALA A 372 21.18 26.56 23.18
N GLU A 373 21.54 26.57 21.91
CA GLU A 373 22.94 26.69 21.45
C GLU A 373 23.27 28.02 20.77
N ASP A 374 22.33 28.65 20.08
CA ASP A 374 22.61 29.81 19.22
C ASP A 374 22.81 31.10 20.04
N LEU A 375 23.69 31.96 19.55
CA LEU A 375 24.00 33.24 20.15
C LEU A 375 23.11 34.35 19.59
N ASP A 376 22.54 35.19 20.46
CA ASP A 376 22.03 36.50 20.03
C ASP A 376 23.22 37.40 19.70
N LEU A 377 23.55 37.52 18.41
CA LEU A 377 24.65 38.33 17.92
C LEU A 377 24.52 39.80 18.34
N THR A 378 23.30 40.33 18.46
CA THR A 378 23.08 41.74 18.79
C THR A 378 23.50 42.01 20.23
N GLU A 379 23.02 41.19 21.17
CA GLU A 379 23.41 41.29 22.58
C GLU A 379 24.90 40.99 22.76
N ALA A 380 25.42 39.96 22.07
CA ALA A 380 26.81 39.56 22.18
C ALA A 380 27.80 40.61 21.65
N ILE A 381 27.49 41.29 20.54
CA ILE A 381 28.32 42.39 20.01
C ILE A 381 28.36 43.55 21.01
N SER A 382 27.20 43.92 21.56
CA SER A 382 27.10 44.98 22.57
C SER A 382 27.91 44.64 23.83
N LYS A 383 27.78 43.40 24.32
CA LYS A 383 28.56 42.88 25.45
C LYS A 383 30.06 42.88 25.15
N PHE A 384 30.47 42.42 23.98
CA PHE A 384 31.87 42.38 23.57
C PHE A 384 32.50 43.79 23.54
N GLN A 385 31.81 44.77 22.95
CA GLN A 385 32.27 46.16 22.92
C GLN A 385 32.38 46.75 24.34
N GLY A 386 31.41 46.46 25.21
CA GLY A 386 31.46 46.85 26.62
C GLY A 386 32.63 46.21 27.37
N GLN A 387 32.87 44.91 27.16
CA GLN A 387 34.00 44.17 27.74
C GLN A 387 35.35 44.71 27.25
N GLN A 388 35.47 45.00 25.94
CA GLN A 388 36.65 45.60 25.34
C GLN A 388 36.97 46.95 25.96
N THR A 389 35.98 47.85 25.98
CA THR A 389 36.11 49.19 26.59
C THR A 389 36.48 49.07 28.08
N GLY A 390 35.82 48.17 28.82
CA GLY A 390 36.09 47.96 30.24
C GLY A 390 37.49 47.38 30.52
N TYR A 391 38.01 46.53 29.62
CA TYR A 391 39.38 46.01 29.70
C TYR A 391 40.41 47.11 29.45
N GLU A 392 40.20 47.97 28.45
CA GLU A 392 41.04 49.14 28.17
C GLU A 392 41.07 50.12 29.34
N VAL A 393 39.91 50.44 29.93
CA VAL A 393 39.81 51.31 31.12
C VAL A 393 40.52 50.69 32.33
N ALA A 394 40.41 49.37 32.52
CA ALA A 394 41.11 48.67 33.60
C ALA A 394 42.63 48.73 33.43
N LEU A 395 43.15 48.54 32.20
CA LEU A 395 44.57 48.70 31.88
C LEU A 395 45.08 50.12 32.17
N GLN A 396 44.31 51.14 31.77
CA GLN A 396 44.65 52.53 32.04
C GLN A 396 44.64 52.86 33.53
N SER A 397 43.63 52.39 34.26
CA SER A 397 43.50 52.59 35.71
C SER A 397 44.65 51.91 36.46
N TYR A 398 45.00 50.68 36.07
CA TYR A 398 46.14 49.96 36.62
C TYR A 398 47.46 50.69 36.35
N ALA A 399 47.67 51.18 35.13
CA ALA A 399 48.85 51.99 34.79
C ALA A 399 48.92 53.31 35.60
N ALA A 400 47.79 53.95 35.87
CA ALA A 400 47.72 55.16 36.70
C ALA A 400 48.06 54.86 38.17
N VAL A 401 47.55 53.76 38.74
CA VAL A 401 47.85 53.32 40.11
C VAL A 401 49.33 52.92 40.26
N GLN A 402 49.91 52.23 39.25
CA GLN A 402 51.34 51.95 39.23
C GLN A 402 52.18 53.23 39.26
N LYS A 403 51.82 54.25 38.46
CA LYS A 403 52.49 55.55 38.44
C LYS A 403 52.41 56.30 39.79
N LEU A 404 51.27 56.27 40.48
CA LEU A 404 51.10 56.90 41.81
C LEU A 404 51.95 56.21 42.89
N SER A 405 52.07 54.87 42.84
CA SER A 405 52.90 54.13 43.80
C SER A 405 54.39 54.45 43.67
N LEU A 406 54.88 54.65 42.44
CA LEU A 406 56.26 55.04 42.14
C LEU A 406 56.55 56.48 42.57
N PHE A 407 55.62 57.41 42.36
CA PHE A 407 55.76 58.79 42.81
C PHE A 407 55.79 58.93 44.35
N ASN A 408 54.98 58.16 45.07
CA ASN A 408 55.02 58.13 46.54
C ASN A 408 56.23 57.38 47.12
N TYR A 409 56.85 56.49 46.35
CA TYR A 409 58.09 55.81 46.74
C TYR A 409 59.35 56.67 46.51
N ILE A 410 59.28 57.65 45.60
CA ILE A 410 60.39 58.57 45.29
C ILE A 410 60.31 59.87 46.11
N ASN A 411 59.11 60.29 46.55
CA ASN A 411 58.88 61.53 47.31
C ASN A 411 58.68 61.35 48.83
N GLY A 412 58.96 60.18 49.40
CA GLY A 412 59.05 59.93 50.83
C GLY A 412 60.32 59.17 51.15
#